data_AF-A0AAV0ILK9-F1
#
_entry.id   AF-A0AAV0ILK9-F1
#
_cell.length_a   1.000
_cell.length_b   1.000
_cell.length_c   1.000
_cell.angle_alpha   90.00
_cell.angle_beta   90.00
_cell.angle_gamma   90.00
#
_symmetry.space_group_name_H-M   'P 1'
#
loop_
_entity.id
_entity.type
_entity.pdbx_description
1 polymer ?
#
loop_
_entity_poly.entity_id
_entity_poly.type
_entity_poly.pdbx_seq_one_letter_code
_entity_poly.pdbx_strand_id
1 'polypeptide(L)'
;MILQALSSIHSLSYVHCDIKPRNILAFPGSGEEGIRKLKVADFGLAVETWKLIQGSHNKHRGTPRYVPPEVVVDGRVTPAMDIWALGCTVLEMLTREIPWTRLHDVEDVLMEVRNGCRPEFPG
;
A
#
# COMPACT_ATOMS: atom_id res chain seq x y z
N MET A 1 1.12 -10.65 -11.08
CA MET A 1 -0.19 -9.95 -11.22
C MET A 1 -0.22 -8.62 -10.47
N ILE A 2 -0.14 -8.56 -9.13
CA ILE A 2 -0.11 -7.27 -8.42
C ILE A 2 1.17 -6.46 -8.72
N LEU A 3 2.35 -7.10 -8.63
CA LEU A 3 3.62 -6.46 -9.01
C LEU A 3 3.64 -5.99 -10.47
N GLN A 4 2.99 -6.73 -11.38
CA GLN A 4 2.84 -6.32 -12.78
C GLN A 4 1.95 -5.08 -12.89
N ALA A 5 0.83 -5.03 -12.15
CA ALA A 5 -0.03 -3.84 -12.10
C ALA A 5 0.73 -2.62 -11.55
N LEU A 6 1.48 -2.78 -10.46
CA LEU A 6 2.33 -1.70 -9.92
C LEU A 6 3.39 -1.25 -10.91
N SER A 7 4.10 -2.19 -11.55
CA SER A 7 5.06 -1.87 -12.60
C SER A 7 4.44 -1.08 -13.74
N SER A 8 3.20 -1.42 -14.15
CA SER A 8 2.47 -0.67 -15.16
C SER A 8 2.10 0.73 -14.68
N ILE A 9 1.54 0.87 -13.47
CA ILE A 9 1.19 2.19 -12.87
C ILE A 9 2.43 3.08 -12.77
N HIS A 10 3.55 2.54 -12.27
CA HIS A 10 4.81 3.27 -12.12
C HIS A 10 5.43 3.65 -13.46
N SER A 11 5.33 2.78 -14.48
CA SER A 11 5.81 3.10 -15.84
C SER A 11 5.04 4.25 -16.49
N LEU A 12 3.80 4.48 -16.06
CA LEU A 12 2.96 5.60 -16.50
C LEU A 12 3.19 6.86 -15.66
N SER A 13 4.21 6.89 -14.80
CA SER A 13 4.53 8.02 -13.91
C SER A 13 3.46 8.32 -12.86
N TYR A 14 2.77 7.28 -12.37
CA TYR A 14 1.85 7.38 -11.23
C TYR A 14 2.36 6.59 -10.02
N VAL A 15 1.97 7.03 -8.83
CA VAL A 15 2.04 6.26 -7.58
C VAL A 15 0.60 6.04 -7.11
N HIS A 16 0.23 4.81 -6.73
CA HIS A 16 -1.14 4.48 -6.34
C HIS A 16 -1.50 5.04 -4.96
N CYS A 17 -0.56 4.98 -4.02
CA CYS A 17 -0.61 5.52 -2.65
C CYS A 17 -1.61 4.88 -1.69
N ASP A 18 -2.43 3.94 -2.13
CA ASP A 18 -3.37 3.22 -1.24
C ASP A 18 -3.49 1.72 -1.59
N ILE A 19 -2.35 1.05 -1.73
CA ILE A 19 -2.32 -0.41 -1.91
C ILE A 19 -2.66 -1.10 -0.58
N LYS A 20 -3.70 -1.93 -0.59
CA LYS A 20 -4.19 -2.74 0.54
C LYS A 20 -5.12 -3.83 0.00
N PRO A 21 -5.41 -4.90 0.77
CA PRO A 21 -6.29 -5.97 0.30
C PRO A 21 -7.65 -5.49 -0.20
N ARG A 22 -8.25 -4.49 0.47
CA ARG A 22 -9.53 -3.88 0.07
C ARG A 22 -9.52 -3.30 -1.35
N ASN A 23 -8.36 -2.87 -1.84
CA ASN A 23 -8.19 -2.24 -3.15
C ASN A 23 -7.67 -3.22 -4.21
N ILE A 24 -7.68 -4.53 -3.92
CA ILE A 24 -7.31 -5.60 -4.86
C ILE A 24 -8.54 -6.45 -5.13
N LEU A 25 -9.04 -6.40 -6.36
CA LEU A 25 -10.23 -7.12 -6.79
C LEU A 25 -9.84 -8.49 -7.35
N ALA A 26 -10.42 -9.55 -6.78
CA ALA A 26 -10.30 -10.91 -7.28
C ALA A 26 -11.48 -11.26 -8.18
N PHE A 27 -11.19 -11.75 -9.38
CA PHE A 27 -12.17 -12.23 -10.34
C PHE A 27 -12.07 -13.76 -10.45
N PRO A 28 -13.20 -14.48 -10.34
CA PRO A 28 -13.22 -15.93 -10.42
C PRO A 28 -12.82 -16.40 -11.83
N GLY A 29 -12.21 -17.58 -11.88
CA GLY A 29 -12.09 -18.36 -13.11
C GLY A 29 -13.42 -18.96 -13.54
N SER A 30 -13.43 -19.58 -14.71
CA SER A 30 -14.57 -20.40 -15.16
C SER A 30 -14.44 -21.83 -14.60
N GLY A 31 -15.49 -22.35 -13.98
CA GLY A 31 -15.53 -23.73 -13.48
C GLY A 31 -14.90 -23.89 -12.09
N GLU A 32 -14.16 -24.99 -11.87
CA GLU A 32 -13.44 -25.28 -10.61
C GLU A 32 -12.13 -24.48 -10.46
N GLU A 33 -11.75 -23.70 -11.48
CA GLU A 33 -10.60 -22.80 -11.38
C GLU A 33 -10.90 -21.70 -10.35
N GLY A 34 -10.06 -21.58 -9.32
CA GLY A 34 -10.16 -20.56 -8.28
C GLY A 34 -9.98 -19.12 -8.81
N ILE A 35 -9.11 -18.32 -8.20
CA ILE A 35 -8.90 -16.92 -8.63
C ILE A 35 -8.08 -16.91 -9.92
N ARG A 36 -8.66 -16.39 -11.01
CA ARG A 36 -7.99 -16.30 -12.33
C ARG A 36 -7.38 -14.92 -12.59
N LYS A 37 -7.99 -13.85 -12.06
CA LYS A 37 -7.51 -12.48 -12.29
C LYS A 37 -7.56 -11.62 -11.04
N LEU A 38 -6.50 -10.85 -10.83
CA LEU A 38 -6.40 -9.80 -9.82
C LEU A 38 -6.30 -8.45 -10.54
N LYS A 39 -6.98 -7.43 -10.03
CA LYS A 39 -6.85 -6.05 -10.50
C LYS A 39 -6.68 -5.10 -9.32
N VAL A 40 -5.80 -4.12 -9.46
CA VAL A 40 -5.70 -2.99 -8.53
C VAL A 40 -6.83 -2.02 -8.85
N ALA A 41 -7.48 -1.51 -7.82
CA ALA A 41 -8.61 -0.57 -7.89
C ALA A 41 -8.40 0.61 -6.94
N ASP A 42 -9.27 1.61 -7.05
CA ASP A 42 -9.30 2.83 -6.24
C ASP A 42 -8.06 3.73 -6.38
N PHE A 43 -8.06 4.50 -7.46
CA PHE A 43 -7.06 5.52 -7.76
C PHE A 43 -7.42 6.89 -7.17
N GLY A 44 -8.35 6.97 -6.21
CA GLY A 44 -8.77 8.24 -5.59
C GLY A 44 -7.63 8.96 -4.87
N LEU A 45 -6.65 8.19 -4.40
CA LEU A 45 -5.40 8.69 -3.86
C LEU A 45 -4.24 8.59 -4.85
N ALA A 46 -4.39 8.21 -6.12
CA ALA A 46 -3.23 8.17 -7.01
C ALA A 46 -2.66 9.58 -7.25
N VAL A 47 -1.34 9.66 -7.51
CA VAL A 47 -0.67 10.93 -7.80
C VAL A 47 0.38 10.75 -8.88
N GLU A 48 0.45 11.72 -9.79
CA GLU A 48 1.48 11.78 -10.82
C GLU A 48 2.82 12.21 -10.21
N THR A 49 3.91 11.57 -10.61
CA THR A 49 5.24 11.82 -10.04
C THR A 49 5.71 13.26 -10.24
N TRP A 50 5.29 13.95 -11.32
CA TRP A 50 5.65 15.36 -11.53
C TRP A 50 5.02 16.31 -10.51
N LYS A 51 3.82 16.00 -9.99
CA LYS A 51 3.18 16.77 -8.90
C LYS A 51 3.94 16.65 -7.59
N LEU A 52 4.65 15.53 -7.40
CA LEU A 52 5.53 15.31 -6.25
C LEU A 52 6.73 16.25 -6.29
N ILE A 53 7.33 16.40 -7.48
CA ILE A 53 8.47 17.30 -7.72
C ILE A 53 8.09 18.76 -7.46
N GLN A 54 6.89 19.17 -7.88
CA GLN A 54 6.40 20.53 -7.68
C GLN A 54 5.97 20.84 -6.24
N GLY A 55 5.93 19.84 -5.35
CA GLY A 55 5.37 20.00 -4.01
C GLY A 55 3.86 20.26 -3.98
N SER A 56 3.18 20.13 -5.11
CA SER A 56 1.74 20.38 -5.28
C SER A 56 0.94 19.09 -5.06
N HIS A 57 1.10 18.49 -3.88
CA HIS A 57 0.38 17.29 -3.47
C HIS A 57 0.09 17.31 -1.98
N ASN A 58 -0.98 16.63 -1.57
CA ASN A 58 -1.21 16.35 -0.15
C ASN A 58 -0.08 15.42 0.34
N LYS A 59 0.64 15.82 1.39
CA LYS A 59 1.76 15.07 1.95
C LYS A 59 1.33 13.86 2.80
N HIS A 60 0.11 13.88 3.33
CA HIS A 60 -0.44 12.81 4.16
C HIS A 60 -1.47 12.03 3.37
N ARG A 61 -1.11 10.79 3.00
CA ARG A 61 -1.88 9.96 2.06
C ARG A 61 -1.71 8.49 2.40
N GLY A 62 -2.71 7.71 2.01
CA GLY A 62 -2.75 6.27 2.21
C GLY A 62 -3.41 5.89 3.53
N THR A 63 -3.62 4.58 3.69
CA THR A 63 -4.23 4.01 4.89
C THR A 63 -3.17 3.80 5.98
N PRO A 64 -3.31 4.36 7.21
CA PRO A 64 -2.23 4.44 8.22
C PRO A 64 -1.40 3.16 8.44
N ARG A 65 -2.04 1.99 8.48
CA ARG A 65 -1.37 0.68 8.69
C ARG A 65 -0.48 0.21 7.53
N TYR A 66 -0.59 0.85 6.36
CA TYR A 66 0.13 0.50 5.13
C TYR A 66 1.04 1.64 4.66
N VAL A 67 1.14 2.74 5.41
CA VAL A 67 1.96 3.89 5.05
C VAL A 67 3.42 3.66 5.48
N PRO A 68 4.41 3.97 4.64
CA PRO A 68 5.82 3.82 4.98
C PRO A 68 6.36 4.98 5.83
N PRO A 69 7.50 4.79 6.54
CA PRO A 69 8.11 5.81 7.38
C PRO A 69 8.41 7.12 6.66
N GLU A 70 8.92 7.10 5.43
CA GLU A 70 9.26 8.32 4.69
C GLU A 70 8.04 9.21 4.38
N VAL A 71 6.84 8.63 4.31
CA VAL A 71 5.58 9.38 4.14
C VAL A 71 5.11 9.93 5.49
N VAL A 72 5.24 9.18 6.58
CA VAL A 72 4.87 9.66 7.92
C VAL A 72 5.79 10.79 8.40
N VAL A 73 7.10 10.66 8.17
CA VAL A 73 8.12 11.60 8.66
C VAL A 73 8.20 12.86 7.78
N ASP A 74 8.34 12.66 6.47
CA ASP A 74 8.66 13.76 5.54
C ASP A 74 7.50 14.10 4.59
N GLY A 75 6.43 13.29 4.56
CA GLY A 75 5.43 13.36 3.50
C GLY A 75 5.97 12.94 2.12
N ARG A 76 7.10 12.21 2.08
CA ARG A 76 7.81 11.90 0.85
C ARG A 76 7.18 10.71 0.15
N VAL A 77 6.34 11.00 -0.84
CA VAL A 77 5.75 9.98 -1.71
C VAL A 77 6.72 9.62 -2.83
N THR A 78 6.93 8.32 -3.05
CA THR A 78 7.68 7.77 -4.19
C THR A 78 7.04 6.43 -4.60
N PRO A 79 7.40 5.84 -5.76
CA PRO A 79 6.97 4.49 -6.10
C PRO A 79 7.25 3.43 -5.03
N ALA A 80 8.27 3.64 -4.18
CA ALA A 80 8.59 2.74 -3.07
C ALA A 80 7.46 2.66 -2.01
N MET A 81 6.61 3.70 -1.92
CA MET A 81 5.43 3.70 -1.06
C MET A 81 4.49 2.53 -1.38
N ASP A 82 4.23 2.29 -2.67
CA ASP A 82 3.36 1.18 -3.09
C ASP A 82 4.00 -0.18 -2.80
N ILE A 83 5.33 -0.26 -2.82
CA ILE A 83 6.08 -1.50 -2.52
C ILE A 83 6.02 -1.83 -1.03
N TRP A 84 6.16 -0.83 -0.15
CA TRP A 84 5.95 -1.02 1.29
C TRP A 84 4.52 -1.48 1.57
N ALA A 85 3.53 -0.78 1.01
CA ALA A 85 2.12 -1.09 1.18
C ALA A 85 1.76 -2.50 0.63
N LEU A 86 2.40 -2.92 -0.46
CA LEU A 86 2.33 -4.30 -0.94
C LEU A 86 2.91 -5.31 0.07
N GLY A 87 4.03 -4.99 0.72
CA GLY A 87 4.60 -5.83 1.79
C GLY A 87 3.60 -6.05 2.94
N CYS A 88 2.98 -4.96 3.42
CA CYS A 88 1.90 -5.01 4.41
C CYS A 88 0.70 -5.83 3.93
N THR A 89 0.31 -5.68 2.66
CA THR A 89 -0.79 -6.43 2.03
C THR A 89 -0.50 -7.93 2.02
N VAL A 90 0.73 -8.33 1.62
CA VAL A 90 1.15 -9.74 1.60
C VAL A 90 1.17 -10.31 3.01
N LEU A 91 1.68 -9.55 3.98
CA LEU A 91 1.68 -9.95 5.38
C LEU A 91 0.26 -10.27 5.87
N GLU A 92 -0.69 -9.38 5.64
CA GLU A 92 -2.10 -9.60 6.02
C GLU A 92 -2.72 -10.81 5.33
N MET A 93 -2.38 -11.04 4.06
CA MET A 93 -2.86 -12.23 3.33
C MET A 93 -2.31 -13.53 3.94
N LEU A 94 -1.07 -13.52 4.43
CA LEU A 94 -0.42 -14.69 5.03
C LEU A 94 -0.91 -14.97 6.45
N THR A 95 -1.05 -13.94 7.28
CA THR A 95 -1.43 -14.08 8.69
C THR A 95 -2.94 -14.09 8.90
N ARG A 96 -3.71 -13.52 7.97
CA ARG A 96 -5.12 -13.13 8.15
C ARG A 96 -5.34 -12.09 9.25
N GLU A 97 -4.29 -11.37 9.62
CA GLU A 97 -4.31 -10.32 10.62
C GLU A 97 -3.88 -9.00 9.98
N ILE A 98 -4.54 -7.90 10.34
CA ILE A 98 -4.16 -6.59 9.85
C ILE A 98 -2.73 -6.24 10.30
N PRO A 99 -1.95 -5.50 9.49
CA PRO A 99 -0.63 -5.05 9.92
C PRO A 99 -0.75 -4.25 11.23
N TRP A 100 0.19 -4.47 12.14
CA TRP A 100 0.21 -3.85 13.48
C TRP A 100 -0.98 -4.27 14.36
N THR A 101 -1.39 -5.54 14.29
CA THR A 101 -2.58 -6.07 14.99
C THR A 101 -2.57 -5.80 16.50
N ARG A 102 -1.37 -5.73 17.14
CA ARG A 102 -1.22 -5.43 18.57
C ARG A 102 -1.59 -3.99 18.96
N LEU A 103 -1.65 -3.07 17.99
CA LEU A 103 -1.94 -1.66 18.22
C LEU A 103 -3.38 -1.38 17.84
N HIS A 104 -4.16 -0.85 18.77
CA HIS A 104 -5.57 -0.52 18.53
C HIS A 104 -5.73 0.87 17.91
N ASP A 105 -4.97 1.85 18.39
CA ASP A 105 -5.00 3.22 17.87
C ASP A 105 -4.13 3.35 16.61
N VAL A 106 -4.63 4.07 15.61
CA VAL A 106 -3.87 4.42 14.41
C VAL A 106 -2.73 5.39 14.71
N GLU A 107 -2.86 6.22 15.74
CA GLU A 107 -1.80 7.14 16.15
C GLU A 107 -0.59 6.38 16.71
N ASP A 108 -0.82 5.30 17.48
CA ASP A 108 0.23 4.41 17.96
C ASP A 108 0.94 3.70 16.78
N VAL A 109 0.17 3.26 15.78
CA VAL A 109 0.73 2.68 14.55
C VAL A 109 1.63 3.68 13.85
N LEU A 110 1.16 4.92 13.64
CA LEU A 110 1.93 5.96 12.99
C LEU A 110 3.18 6.33 13.80
N MET A 111 3.11 6.30 15.14
CA MET A 111 4.27 6.51 16.01
C MET A 111 5.33 5.43 15.83
N GLU A 112 4.93 4.15 15.81
CA GLU A 112 5.85 3.02 15.57
C GLU A 112 6.47 3.10 14.18
N VAL A 113 5.67 3.39 13.15
CA VAL A 113 6.16 3.59 11.77
C VAL A 113 7.16 4.74 11.73
N ARG A 114 6.85 5.88 12.38
CA ARG A 114 7.74 7.04 12.47
C ARG A 114 9.07 6.70 13.15
N ASN A 115 9.05 5.82 14.13
CA ASN A 115 10.23 5.32 14.83
C ASN A 115 11.04 4.28 14.01
N GLY A 116 10.59 3.96 12.79
CA GLY A 116 11.26 3.02 11.90
C GLY A 116 10.97 1.54 12.23
N CYS A 117 10.00 1.28 13.11
CA CYS A 117 9.51 -0.07 13.36
C CYS A 117 8.88 -0.65 12.10
N ARG A 118 8.72 -1.98 12.08
CA ARG A 118 8.03 -2.71 11.01
C ARG A 118 6.91 -3.56 11.62
N PRO A 119 5.86 -3.90 10.85
CA PRO A 119 4.85 -4.85 11.31
C PRO A 119 5.51 -6.19 11.68
N GLU A 120 4.93 -6.94 12.62
CA GLU A 120 5.47 -8.24 12.99
C GLU A 120 5.41 -9.22 11.81
N PHE A 121 6.46 -10.02 11.66
CA PHE A 121 6.42 -11.20 10.82
C PHE A 121 6.01 -12.40 11.67
N PRO A 122 5.15 -13.30 11.17
CA PRO A 122 4.98 -14.59 11.79
C PRO A 122 6.35 -15.32 11.81
N GLY A 123 6.75 -15.79 13.00
CA GLY A 123 7.98 -16.55 13.23
C GLY A 123 7.87 -18.02 12.84
#